data_AF-A0AAV8A8T3-F1
#
_entry.id   AF-A0AAV8A8T3-F1
#
_cell.length_a   1.000
_cell.length_b   1.000
_cell.length_c   1.000
_cell.angle_alpha   90.00
_cell.angle_beta   90.00
_cell.angle_gamma   90.00
#
_symmetry.space_group_name_H-M   'P 1'
#
loop_
_entity.id
_entity.type
_entity.pdbx_description
1 polymer ?
#
loop_
_entity_poly.entity_id
_entity_poly.type
_entity_poly.pdbx_seq_one_letter_code
_entity_poly.pdbx_strand_id
1 'polypeptide(L)'
;MAIVLARKGILKNFEAKEEVYATVPPKKTFSLVTKDFYITPDSLRNVSKKMISKVPKFSISGKIDSLVCPISEPFTGYIKVDKSSSLIGSIEVQLIRIESCGSKKDGFVRETTEIQNSQIVDGNVSNELEIPIYVTFPKLFCCPSLSTKNYRIEFEINILVLFTNNAVVSENFPIQVIRTN
;
A
#
# COMPACT_ATOMS: atom_id res chain seq x y z
N MET A 1 -18.36 -28.07 -4.93
CA MET A 1 -17.56 -29.25 -4.52
C MET A 1 -16.93 -28.90 -3.17
N ALA A 2 -17.46 -29.45 -2.07
CA ALA A 2 -16.99 -29.13 -0.71
C ALA A 2 -15.80 -30.03 -0.37
N ILE A 3 -14.67 -29.45 0.02
CA ILE A 3 -13.48 -30.18 0.46
C ILE A 3 -13.56 -30.31 1.99
N VAL A 4 -13.69 -31.55 2.48
CA VAL A 4 -13.68 -31.87 3.91
C VAL A 4 -12.25 -32.19 4.33
N LEU A 5 -11.65 -31.36 5.18
CA LEU A 5 -10.34 -31.60 5.79
C LEU A 5 -10.52 -32.28 7.15
N ALA A 6 -10.42 -33.61 7.20
CA ALA A 6 -10.39 -34.37 8.44
C ALA A 6 -8.94 -34.52 8.96
N ARG A 7 -8.64 -33.97 10.14
CA ARG A 7 -7.34 -34.17 10.82
C ARG A 7 -7.31 -35.54 11.50
N LYS A 8 -6.66 -36.53 10.87
CA LYS A 8 -6.34 -37.85 11.46
C LYS A 8 -5.21 -37.72 12.48
N GLY A 9 -5.52 -37.53 13.77
CA GLY A 9 -4.45 -37.53 14.77
C GLY A 9 -4.82 -37.71 16.23
N ILE A 10 -6.05 -37.43 16.65
CA ILE A 10 -6.43 -37.52 18.07
C ILE A 10 -7.85 -38.04 18.15
N LEU A 11 -8.06 -39.35 18.27
CA LEU A 11 -9.32 -39.93 18.76
C LEU A 11 -9.09 -41.41 19.07
N LYS A 12 -8.86 -41.77 20.34
CA LYS A 12 -9.01 -43.16 20.80
C LYS A 12 -10.16 -43.39 21.78
N ASN A 13 -10.86 -42.35 22.26
CA ASN A 13 -11.95 -42.50 23.25
C ASN A 13 -13.04 -41.40 23.17
N PHE A 14 -13.39 -40.88 21.99
CA PHE A 14 -14.58 -40.00 21.88
C PHE A 14 -15.66 -40.69 21.04
N GLU A 15 -16.85 -40.82 21.60
CA GLU A 15 -18.08 -41.05 20.83
C GLU A 15 -18.49 -39.70 20.23
N ALA A 16 -18.28 -39.52 18.92
CA ALA A 16 -18.70 -38.30 18.23
C ALA A 16 -20.24 -38.26 18.16
N LYS A 17 -20.87 -37.39 18.96
CA LYS A 17 -22.34 -37.28 18.98
C LYS A 17 -22.92 -36.27 18.00
N GLU A 18 -22.15 -35.32 17.47
CA GLU A 18 -22.62 -34.41 16.42
C GLU A 18 -21.46 -33.96 15.51
N GLU A 19 -21.70 -34.00 14.20
CA GLU A 19 -20.82 -33.42 13.19
C GLU A 19 -21.28 -32.01 12.87
N VAL A 20 -20.50 -31.00 13.26
CA VAL A 20 -20.80 -29.59 12.94
C VAL A 20 -20.16 -29.24 11.61
N TYR A 21 -21.00 -29.01 10.60
CA TYR A 21 -20.56 -28.53 9.29
C TYR A 21 -20.49 -27.00 9.29
N ALA A 22 -19.28 -26.44 9.38
CA ALA A 22 -19.06 -25.01 9.17
C ALA A 22 -18.91 -24.73 7.66
N THR A 23 -19.92 -24.09 7.06
CA THR A 23 -19.82 -23.60 5.69
C THR A 23 -19.01 -22.31 5.69
N VAL A 24 -17.82 -22.32 5.08
CA VAL A 24 -17.08 -21.08 4.83
C VAL A 24 -17.82 -20.32 3.73
N PRO A 25 -18.33 -19.10 3.99
CA PRO A 25 -18.94 -18.31 2.94
C PRO A 25 -17.90 -18.05 1.83
N PRO A 26 -18.31 -18.02 0.55
CA PRO A 26 -17.38 -17.71 -0.53
C PRO A 26 -16.69 -16.38 -0.25
N LYS A 27 -15.34 -16.34 -0.40
CA LYS A 27 -14.54 -15.11 -0.26
C LYS A 27 -15.24 -14.01 -1.05
N LYS A 28 -15.68 -12.94 -0.37
CA LYS A 28 -16.27 -11.78 -1.05
C LYS A 28 -15.25 -11.26 -2.04
N THR A 29 -15.61 -11.21 -3.31
CA THR A 29 -14.79 -10.60 -4.36
C THR A 29 -15.02 -9.10 -4.29
N PHE A 30 -13.96 -8.34 -4.04
CA PHE A 30 -14.02 -6.88 -4.05
C PHE A 30 -13.64 -6.37 -5.44
N SER A 31 -14.21 -5.23 -5.85
CA SER A 31 -13.81 -4.59 -7.10
C SER A 31 -12.38 -4.08 -6.98
N LEU A 32 -11.49 -4.61 -7.81
CA LEU A 32 -10.13 -4.07 -7.95
C LEU A 32 -10.23 -2.67 -8.57
N VAL A 33 -9.57 -1.70 -7.94
CA VAL A 33 -9.48 -0.32 -8.44
C VAL A 33 -8.04 -0.07 -8.86
N THR A 34 -7.70 -0.51 -10.07
CA THR A 34 -6.35 -0.35 -10.63
C THR A 34 -6.06 1.12 -10.92
N LYS A 35 -4.80 1.53 -10.74
CA LYS A 35 -4.36 2.90 -10.95
C LYS A 35 -3.00 2.95 -11.62
N ASP A 36 -2.97 3.47 -12.85
CA ASP A 36 -1.72 3.88 -13.50
C ASP A 36 -1.26 5.23 -12.93
N PHE A 37 0.06 5.41 -12.88
CA PHE A 37 0.68 6.65 -12.41
C PHE A 37 1.93 6.99 -13.21
N TYR A 38 2.21 8.30 -13.26
CA TYR A 38 3.36 8.88 -13.92
C TYR A 38 3.93 9.96 -13.03
N ILE A 39 5.23 9.87 -12.75
CA ILE A 39 5.97 10.82 -11.94
C ILE A 39 6.94 11.54 -12.86
N THR A 40 6.76 12.85 -12.97
CA THR A 40 7.61 13.73 -13.75
C THR A 40 7.97 14.95 -12.91
N PRO A 41 9.02 15.71 -13.26
CA PRO A 41 9.35 16.94 -12.56
C PRO A 41 8.17 17.92 -12.44
N ASP A 42 7.28 17.96 -13.44
CA ASP A 42 6.11 18.83 -13.47
C ASP A 42 4.94 18.34 -12.59
N SER A 43 4.90 17.04 -12.26
CA SER A 43 3.86 16.47 -11.40
C SER A 43 4.13 16.68 -9.90
N LEU A 44 5.33 17.16 -9.55
CA LEU A 44 5.78 17.34 -8.16
C LEU A 44 5.08 18.51 -7.47
N ARG A 45 4.06 18.20 -6.66
CA ARG A 45 3.27 19.21 -5.92
C ARG A 45 3.99 19.81 -4.69
N ASN A 46 4.99 19.10 -4.13
CA ASN A 46 5.61 19.43 -2.85
C ASN A 46 7.04 19.97 -2.94
N VAL A 47 7.54 20.27 -4.14
CA VAL A 47 8.93 20.73 -4.33
C VAL A 47 8.96 22.24 -4.53
N SER A 48 9.73 22.94 -3.69
CA SER A 48 9.91 24.39 -3.85
C SER A 48 10.49 24.71 -5.24
N LYS A 49 10.09 25.82 -5.87
CA LYS A 49 10.62 26.26 -7.18
C LYS A 49 12.16 26.33 -7.25
N LYS A 50 12.84 26.50 -6.12
CA LYS A 50 14.32 26.49 -6.01
C LYS A 50 14.93 25.08 -6.00
N MET A 51 14.17 24.04 -5.63
CA MET A 51 14.62 22.65 -5.71
C MET A 51 14.32 22.03 -7.08
N ILE A 52 13.30 22.49 -7.80
CA ILE A 52 12.97 22.00 -9.15
C ILE A 52 14.17 22.10 -10.11
N SER A 53 15.02 23.14 -10.00
CA SER A 53 16.23 23.26 -10.80
C SER A 53 17.34 22.25 -10.46
N LYS A 54 17.27 21.61 -9.29
CA LYS A 54 18.16 20.53 -8.84
C LYS A 54 17.58 19.13 -9.09
N VAL A 55 16.29 19.04 -9.39
CA VAL A 55 15.63 17.78 -9.72
C VAL A 55 16.11 17.34 -11.12
N PRO A 56 16.59 16.09 -11.27
CA PRO A 56 17.02 15.60 -12.57
C PRO A 56 15.85 15.54 -13.56
N LYS A 57 16.15 15.48 -14.86
CA LYS A 57 15.12 15.14 -15.84
C LYS A 57 14.84 13.65 -15.72
N PHE A 58 13.62 13.29 -15.35
CA PHE A 58 13.22 11.90 -15.23
C PHE A 58 11.78 11.69 -15.71
N SER A 59 11.45 10.44 -16.03
CA SER A 59 10.11 9.92 -16.28
C SER A 59 10.04 8.55 -15.65
N ILE A 60 9.11 8.40 -14.72
CA ILE A 60 8.85 7.15 -14.02
C ILE A 60 7.37 6.85 -14.20
N SER A 61 7.07 5.62 -14.61
CA SER A 61 5.72 5.14 -14.80
C SER A 61 5.48 3.93 -13.91
N GLY A 62 4.22 3.57 -13.70
CA GLY A 62 3.89 2.37 -12.96
C GLY A 62 2.40 2.17 -12.84
N LYS A 63 2.06 1.08 -12.16
CA LYS A 63 0.68 0.66 -11.94
C LYS A 63 0.54 0.08 -10.54
N ILE A 64 -0.55 0.46 -9.88
CA ILE A 64 -1.04 -0.13 -8.65
C ILE A 64 -2.20 -1.05 -9.03
N ASP A 65 -2.16 -2.31 -8.60
CA ASP A 65 -3.18 -3.27 -9.01
C ASP A 65 -4.54 -2.97 -8.37
N SER A 66 -4.55 -2.45 -7.13
CA SER A 66 -5.77 -2.02 -6.45
C SER A 66 -5.54 -0.93 -5.40
N LEU A 67 -6.37 0.10 -5.40
CA LEU A 67 -6.50 1.08 -4.31
C LEU A 67 -7.41 0.57 -3.17
N VAL A 68 -8.14 -0.52 -3.38
CA VAL A 68 -8.91 -1.22 -2.35
C VAL A 68 -8.12 -2.46 -1.92
N CYS A 69 -7.55 -2.41 -0.72
CA CYS A 69 -6.52 -3.34 -0.27
C CYS A 69 -7.02 -4.20 0.90
N PRO A 70 -7.23 -5.52 0.71
CA PRO A 70 -7.38 -6.45 1.81
C PRO A 70 -6.16 -6.39 2.74
N ILE A 71 -6.37 -6.15 4.04
CA ILE A 71 -5.28 -6.14 5.03
C ILE A 71 -4.51 -7.47 5.10
N SER A 72 -5.14 -8.56 4.65
CA SER A 72 -4.56 -9.90 4.62
C SER A 72 -3.73 -10.19 3.37
N GLU A 73 -3.82 -9.35 2.34
CA GLU A 73 -3.14 -9.51 1.06
C GLU A 73 -2.10 -8.38 0.89
N PRO A 74 -1.02 -8.60 0.14
CA PRO A 74 -0.02 -7.57 -0.14
C PRO A 74 -0.61 -6.43 -0.99
N PHE A 75 -0.03 -5.24 -0.83
CA PHE A 75 -0.11 -4.16 -1.81
C PHE A 75 0.78 -4.51 -3.00
N THR A 76 0.22 -4.56 -4.21
CA THR A 76 0.91 -5.03 -5.42
C THR A 76 0.81 -4.04 -6.58
N GLY A 77 1.77 -4.17 -7.50
CA GLY A 77 1.86 -3.36 -8.70
C GLY A 77 3.25 -3.47 -9.30
N TYR A 78 3.64 -2.47 -10.10
CA TYR A 78 5.01 -2.30 -10.55
C TYR A 78 5.37 -0.83 -10.69
N ILE A 79 6.66 -0.55 -10.67
CA ILE A 79 7.25 0.73 -11.01
C ILE A 79 8.32 0.52 -12.07
N LYS A 80 8.41 1.46 -13.01
CA LYS A 80 9.33 1.41 -14.14
C LYS A 80 9.95 2.77 -14.34
N VAL A 81 11.27 2.78 -14.50
CA VAL A 81 12.02 4.00 -14.81
C VAL A 81 12.11 4.08 -16.32
N ASP A 82 11.34 4.98 -16.95
CA ASP A 82 11.37 5.13 -18.39
C ASP A 82 12.67 5.83 -18.80
N LYS A 83 12.97 6.97 -18.14
CA LYS A 83 14.15 7.79 -18.40
C LYS A 83 14.61 8.47 -17.13
N SER A 84 15.92 8.61 -16.94
CA SER A 84 16.48 9.46 -15.89
C SER A 84 17.84 10.02 -16.29
N SER A 85 18.06 11.31 -16.00
CA SER A 85 19.34 11.99 -16.20
C SER A 85 20.26 11.88 -14.98
N SER A 86 19.81 11.23 -13.91
CA SER A 86 20.60 10.94 -12.70
C SER A 86 20.36 9.50 -12.27
N LEU A 87 21.32 8.91 -11.57
CA LEU A 87 21.19 7.54 -11.09
C LEU A 87 20.20 7.49 -9.93
N ILE A 88 19.42 6.43 -9.88
CA ILE A 88 18.56 6.14 -8.73
C ILE A 88 19.42 5.50 -7.64
N GLY A 89 19.27 6.01 -6.43
CA GLY A 89 19.88 5.46 -5.22
C GLY A 89 18.98 4.41 -4.58
N SER A 90 17.70 4.73 -4.38
CA SER A 90 16.71 3.77 -3.88
C SER A 90 15.30 4.09 -4.37
N ILE A 91 14.44 3.07 -4.34
CA ILE A 91 12.99 3.23 -4.47
C ILE A 91 12.36 2.60 -3.23
N GLU A 92 11.50 3.39 -2.58
CA GLU A 92 10.93 3.08 -1.29
C GLU A 92 9.39 3.20 -1.34
N VAL A 93 8.72 2.33 -0.61
CA VAL A 93 7.26 2.33 -0.45
C VAL A 93 6.93 2.49 1.02
N GLN A 94 6.37 3.64 1.34
CA GLN A 94 5.93 3.99 2.69
C GLN A 94 4.43 3.76 2.85
N LEU A 95 4.05 3.17 3.97
CA LEU A 95 2.67 3.09 4.42
C LEU A 95 2.42 4.13 5.51
N ILE A 96 1.50 5.04 5.25
CA ILE A 96 1.17 6.15 6.13
C ILE A 96 -0.24 5.96 6.68
N ARG A 97 -0.39 6.11 7.99
CA ARG A 97 -1.68 6.21 8.68
C ARG A 97 -2.02 7.67 8.92
N ILE A 98 -3.26 8.03 8.61
CA ILE A 98 -3.80 9.35 8.87
C ILE A 98 -4.99 9.18 9.80
N GLU A 99 -4.90 9.73 11.00
CA GLU A 99 -5.98 9.74 11.97
C GLU A 99 -6.51 11.15 12.11
N SER A 100 -7.83 11.31 12.01
CA SER A 100 -8.48 12.59 12.24
C SER A 100 -9.54 12.44 13.31
N CYS A 101 -9.47 13.25 14.37
CA CYS A 101 -10.44 13.26 15.46
C CYS A 101 -10.93 14.68 15.69
N GLY A 102 -12.24 14.86 15.88
CA GLY A 102 -12.81 16.16 16.20
C GLY A 102 -14.29 16.26 15.92
N SER A 103 -14.78 17.49 15.87
CA SER A 103 -16.18 17.78 15.65
C SER A 103 -16.32 18.95 14.68
N LYS A 104 -17.49 19.07 14.02
CA LYS A 104 -17.76 20.23 13.17
C LYS A 104 -17.71 21.57 13.93
N LYS A 105 -17.93 21.55 15.24
CA LYS A 105 -17.93 22.77 16.08
C LYS A 105 -16.52 23.12 16.57
N ASP A 106 -15.71 22.12 16.87
CA ASP A 106 -14.41 22.30 17.54
C ASP A 106 -13.21 22.16 16.59
N GLY A 107 -13.47 21.82 15.32
CA GLY A 107 -12.44 21.50 14.34
C GLY A 107 -11.98 20.04 14.41
N PHE A 108 -11.18 19.63 13.43
CA PHE A 108 -10.55 18.31 13.39
C PHE A 108 -9.05 18.45 13.63
N VAL A 109 -8.53 17.66 14.55
CA VAL A 109 -7.10 17.42 14.72
C VAL A 109 -6.72 16.23 13.84
N ARG A 110 -5.66 16.40 13.04
CA ARG A 110 -5.16 15.38 12.11
C ARG A 110 -3.73 14.99 12.52
N GLU A 111 -3.52 13.70 12.69
CA GLU A 111 -2.21 13.10 12.97
C GLU A 111 -1.81 12.20 11.79
N THR A 112 -0.54 12.25 11.41
CA THR A 112 0.02 11.46 10.30
C THR A 112 1.22 10.69 10.82
N THR A 113 1.17 9.37 10.70
CA THR A 113 2.20 8.46 11.21
C THR A 113 2.68 7.56 10.08
N GLU A 114 4.00 7.51 9.85
CA GLU A 114 4.60 6.49 8.99
C GLU A 114 4.63 5.15 9.76
N ILE A 115 3.90 4.15 9.26
CA ILE A 115 3.81 2.84 9.90
C ILE A 115 4.98 1.95 9.47
N GLN A 116 5.34 2.02 8.20
CA GLN A 116 6.31 1.13 7.57
C GLN A 116 6.95 1.82 6.39
N ASN A 117 8.26 1.60 6.22
CA ASN A 117 8.99 1.90 5.00
C ASN A 117 9.60 0.59 4.45
N SER A 118 9.37 0.32 3.17
CA SER A 118 9.92 -0.84 2.47
C SER A 118 10.77 -0.37 1.29
N GLN A 119 12.07 -0.58 1.36
CA GLN A 119 12.97 -0.36 0.23
C GLN A 119 12.81 -1.54 -0.75
N ILE A 120 12.29 -1.25 -1.95
CA ILE A 120 12.08 -2.25 -3.00
C ILE A 120 13.22 -2.28 -4.01
N VAL A 121 14.06 -1.24 -4.02
CA VAL A 121 15.24 -1.12 -4.87
C VAL A 121 16.41 -0.53 -4.08
N ASP A 122 17.57 -1.14 -4.23
CA ASP A 122 18.85 -0.59 -3.76
C ASP A 122 19.81 -0.42 -4.95
N GLY A 123 20.26 0.81 -5.18
CA GLY A 123 21.09 1.19 -6.31
C GLY A 123 20.32 1.50 -7.60
N ASN A 124 21.09 1.76 -8.65
CA ASN A 124 20.53 2.18 -9.93
C ASN A 124 19.86 1.02 -10.66
N VAL A 125 18.76 1.32 -11.35
CA VAL A 125 17.98 0.33 -12.10
C VAL A 125 18.12 0.53 -13.60
N SER A 126 17.97 -0.56 -14.35
CA SER A 126 17.89 -0.50 -15.80
C SER A 126 16.62 0.24 -16.23
N ASN A 127 16.75 1.11 -17.23
CA ASN A 127 15.58 1.74 -17.83
C ASN A 127 14.66 0.67 -18.44
N GLU A 128 13.36 0.97 -18.45
CA GLU A 128 12.30 0.11 -18.99
C GLU A 128 12.09 -1.24 -18.25
N LEU A 129 12.81 -1.49 -17.16
CA LEU A 129 12.59 -2.67 -16.32
C LEU A 129 11.40 -2.42 -15.38
N GLU A 130 10.36 -3.26 -15.48
CA GLU A 130 9.25 -3.27 -14.53
C GLU A 130 9.68 -3.96 -13.24
N ILE A 131 9.78 -3.17 -12.17
CA ILE A 131 10.16 -3.63 -10.85
C ILE A 131 8.88 -3.91 -10.07
N PRO A 132 8.65 -5.15 -9.62
CA PRO A 132 7.42 -5.50 -8.92
C PRO A 132 7.35 -4.83 -7.55
N ILE A 133 6.19 -4.29 -7.23
CA ILE A 133 5.83 -3.86 -5.88
C ILE A 133 5.11 -5.03 -5.22
N TYR A 134 5.61 -5.45 -4.06
CA TYR A 134 4.98 -6.48 -3.23
C TYR A 134 5.23 -6.15 -1.76
N VAL A 135 4.29 -5.47 -1.11
CA VAL A 135 4.44 -4.98 0.26
C VAL A 135 3.30 -5.49 1.13
N THR A 136 3.60 -6.30 2.15
CA THR A 136 2.59 -6.82 3.08
C THR A 136 2.23 -5.79 4.14
N PHE A 137 0.94 -5.69 4.49
CA PHE A 137 0.50 -4.82 5.59
C PHE A 137 0.92 -5.36 6.98
N PRO A 138 1.45 -4.50 7.86
CA PRO A 138 1.87 -4.89 9.20
C PRO A 138 0.64 -5.07 10.09
N LYS A 139 0.31 -6.32 10.40
CA LYS A 139 -0.94 -6.72 11.08
C LYS A 139 -1.23 -6.03 12.41
N LEU A 140 -0.19 -5.58 13.13
CA LEU A 140 -0.34 -4.90 14.43
C LEU A 140 -0.61 -3.40 14.30
N PHE A 141 -0.31 -2.80 13.15
CA PHE A 141 -0.38 -1.35 12.95
C PHE A 141 -1.44 -0.93 11.92
N CYS A 142 -2.05 -1.89 11.23
CA CYS A 142 -3.12 -1.65 10.27
C CYS A 142 -4.48 -2.10 10.78
N CYS A 143 -5.51 -1.38 10.34
CA CYS A 143 -6.91 -1.72 10.53
C CYS A 143 -7.67 -1.33 9.25
N PRO A 144 -8.94 -1.74 9.09
CA PRO A 144 -9.76 -1.24 7.99
C PRO A 144 -9.92 0.28 8.06
N SER A 145 -9.89 0.94 6.90
CA SER A 145 -10.20 2.36 6.78
C SER A 145 -11.59 2.65 7.36
N LEU A 146 -11.69 3.72 8.14
CA LEU A 146 -12.90 4.10 8.85
C LEU A 146 -13.22 5.57 8.60
N SER A 147 -14.46 5.88 8.26
CA SER A 147 -14.92 7.27 8.12
C SER A 147 -16.23 7.46 8.86
N THR A 148 -16.18 8.21 9.96
CA THR A 148 -17.36 8.59 10.76
C THR A 148 -17.49 10.11 10.85
N LYS A 149 -18.52 10.59 11.55
CA LYS A 149 -18.76 12.03 11.73
C LYS A 149 -17.64 12.74 12.49
N ASN A 150 -17.08 12.08 13.51
CA ASN A 150 -16.13 12.70 14.44
C ASN A 150 -14.73 12.07 14.40
N TYR A 151 -14.59 10.92 13.76
CA TYR A 151 -13.31 10.20 13.71
C TYR A 151 -13.11 9.51 12.37
N ARG A 152 -11.89 9.57 11.84
CA ARG A 152 -11.47 8.93 10.59
C ARG A 152 -10.11 8.27 10.75
N ILE A 153 -9.98 7.09 10.17
CA ILE A 153 -8.70 6.41 9.94
C ILE A 153 -8.57 6.19 8.43
N GLU A 154 -7.56 6.79 7.86
CA GLU A 154 -7.23 6.74 6.44
C GLU A 154 -5.81 6.20 6.27
N PHE A 155 -5.54 5.59 5.13
CA PHE A 155 -4.23 5.04 4.80
C PHE A 155 -3.78 5.58 3.45
N GLU A 156 -2.48 5.78 3.32
CA GLU A 156 -1.87 6.29 2.10
C GLU A 156 -0.59 5.51 1.83
N ILE A 157 -0.39 5.13 0.57
CA ILE A 157 0.90 4.62 0.09
C ILE A 157 1.65 5.80 -0.50
N ASN A 158 2.87 6.03 -0.04
CA ASN A 158 3.77 7.01 -0.62
C ASN A 158 4.93 6.27 -1.29
N ILE A 159 5.06 6.42 -2.61
CA ILE A 159 6.19 5.87 -3.36
C ILE A 159 7.25 6.96 -3.45
N LEU A 160 8.45 6.68 -2.93
CA LEU A 160 9.59 7.59 -2.95
C LEU A 160 10.68 7.08 -3.88
N VAL A 161 11.25 7.99 -4.64
CA VAL A 161 12.42 7.75 -5.50
C VAL A 161 13.52 8.69 -5.04
N LEU A 162 14.60 8.11 -4.54
CA LEU A 162 15.78 8.83 -4.09
C LEU A 162 16.83 8.74 -5.19
N PHE A 163 17.30 9.89 -5.65
CA PHE A 163 18.39 9.97 -6.61
C PHE A 163 19.73 10.12 -5.89
N THR A 164 20.82 9.70 -6.54
CA THR A 164 22.18 9.80 -5.97
C THR A 164 22.65 11.24 -5.76
N ASN A 165 21.97 12.23 -6.35
CA ASN A 165 22.20 13.66 -6.12
C ASN A 165 21.38 14.23 -4.94
N ASN A 166 20.82 13.36 -4.10
CA ASN A 166 19.96 13.67 -2.95
C ASN A 166 18.62 14.34 -3.32
N ALA A 167 18.22 14.34 -4.61
CA ALA A 167 16.86 14.69 -4.96
C ALA A 167 15.92 13.58 -4.48
N VAL A 168 14.80 13.98 -3.87
CA VAL A 168 13.74 13.06 -3.43
C VAL A 168 12.47 13.45 -4.14
N VAL A 169 11.82 12.45 -4.71
CA VAL A 169 10.57 12.57 -5.45
C VAL A 169 9.58 11.62 -4.79
N SER A 170 8.34 12.07 -4.59
CA SER A 170 7.33 11.29 -3.89
C SER A 170 5.98 11.42 -4.58
N GLU A 171 5.22 10.33 -4.67
CA GLU A 171 3.84 10.32 -5.13
C GLU A 171 2.96 9.55 -4.13
N ASN A 172 1.84 10.18 -3.75
CA ASN A 172 0.96 9.76 -2.68
C ASN A 172 -0.35 9.18 -3.23
N PHE A 173 -0.71 7.98 -2.78
CA PHE A 173 -1.90 7.24 -3.21
C PHE A 173 -2.78 6.90 -2.01
N PRO A 174 -3.93 7.58 -1.84
CA PRO A 174 -4.91 7.20 -0.84
C PRO A 174 -5.42 5.79 -1.14
N ILE A 175 -5.37 4.91 -0.14
CA ILE A 175 -5.85 3.53 -0.24
C ILE A 175 -6.96 3.26 0.78
N GLN A 176 -7.90 2.40 0.38
CA GLN A 176 -8.92 1.88 1.26
C GLN A 176 -8.49 0.50 1.75
N VAL A 177 -8.06 0.42 3.01
CA VAL A 177 -7.76 -0.86 3.65
C VAL A 177 -9.06 -1.51 4.10
N ILE A 178 -9.27 -2.78 3.75
CA ILE A 178 -10.48 -3.54 4.08
C ILE A 178 -10.14 -4.84 4.79
N ARG A 179 -11.08 -5.37 5.59
CA ARG A 179 -10.99 -6.74 6.10
C ARG A 179 -11.84 -7.65 5.23
N THR A 180 -11.24 -8.73 4.77
CA THR A 180 -11.95 -9.78 4.02
C THR A 180 -12.14 -10.98 4.95
N ASN A 181 -13.34 -11.56 4.93
CA ASN A 181 -13.70 -12.74 5.72
C ASN A 181 -13.53 -14.00 4.89
#